data_AF-A0A4Q5QXS8-F1
#
_entry.id   AF-A0A4Q5QXS8-F1
#
_cell.length_a   1.000
_cell.length_b   1.000
_cell.length_c   1.000
_cell.angle_alpha   90.00
_cell.angle_beta   90.00
_cell.angle_gamma   90.00
#
_symmetry.space_group_name_H-M   'P 1'
#
loop_
_entity.id
_entity.type
_entity.pdbx_description
1 polymer ?
#
loop_
_entity_poly.entity_id
_entity_poly.type
_entity_poly.pdbx_seq_one_letter_code
_entity_poly.pdbx_strand_id
1 'polypeptide(L)'
;LGLRGTFYLIGSSAVVAKRLPEWRRAAQRGHELGNHALFHPCDGSLPGRGFVTPDNDLSKYTVSRAVAEIRATNTLLTAIDGKTARTFAYPCGDRQLGGTYFYDQLKGDFVAARGVTGGLQTPTQVKLDNIDCYMINGQNGNYLIDLVKQAQQSHTLLVFLFHGVGGGHSLNVDLGAHRQLLHYLKAHEKDLYIAPMVEVAEKIRVAQQGTAARK
;
A
#
# COMPACT_ATOMS: atom_id res chain seq x y z
N LEU A 1 8.30 18.83 5.69
CA LEU A 1 7.52 18.28 6.83
C LEU A 1 8.20 17.08 7.50
N GLY A 2 9.12 16.37 6.84
CA GLY A 2 9.81 15.21 7.45
C GLY A 2 8.96 13.94 7.56
N LEU A 3 7.72 14.00 7.08
CA LEU A 3 6.81 12.85 7.02
C LEU A 3 7.30 11.84 5.97
N ARG A 4 7.15 10.57 6.31
CA ARG A 4 7.53 9.43 5.47
C ARG A 4 6.28 8.66 5.08
N GLY A 5 6.37 7.88 4.01
CA GLY A 5 5.22 7.17 3.43
C GLY A 5 5.68 6.04 2.53
N THR A 6 4.71 5.26 2.05
CA THR A 6 4.94 4.11 1.17
C THR A 6 4.52 4.45 -0.25
N PHE A 7 5.38 4.15 -1.22
CA PHE A 7 5.06 4.20 -2.64
C PHE A 7 5.00 2.76 -3.16
N TYR A 8 3.84 2.31 -3.61
CA TYR A 8 3.69 0.98 -4.22
C TYR A 8 3.98 1.07 -5.72
N LEU A 9 5.12 0.52 -6.13
CA LEU A 9 5.64 0.65 -7.50
C LEU A 9 5.21 -0.53 -8.36
N ILE A 10 4.67 -0.22 -9.54
CA ILE A 10 4.48 -1.18 -10.63
C ILE A 10 5.84 -1.38 -11.29
N GLY A 11 6.40 -2.59 -11.22
CA GLY A 11 7.79 -2.84 -11.61
C GLY A 11 8.10 -2.49 -13.07
N SER A 12 7.15 -2.74 -13.98
CA SER A 12 7.28 -2.46 -15.42
C SER A 12 7.02 -1.00 -15.80
N SER A 13 6.54 -0.16 -14.88
CA SER A 13 6.20 1.22 -15.19
C SER A 13 7.44 1.99 -15.64
N ALA A 14 7.33 2.69 -16.78
CA ALA A 14 8.40 3.53 -17.29
C ALA A 14 8.83 4.62 -16.30
N VAL A 15 7.96 4.99 -15.35
CA VAL A 15 8.29 5.95 -14.28
C VAL A 15 9.36 5.39 -13.33
N VAL A 16 9.42 4.07 -13.12
CA VAL A 16 10.48 3.44 -12.30
C VAL A 16 11.84 3.66 -12.96
N ALA A 17 11.96 3.35 -14.25
CA ALA A 17 13.21 3.53 -15.00
C ALA A 17 13.58 5.02 -15.18
N LYS A 18 12.63 5.85 -15.63
CA LYS A 18 12.86 7.27 -15.95
C LYS A 18 13.16 8.12 -14.72
N ARG A 19 12.76 7.69 -13.53
CA ARG A 19 12.94 8.42 -12.26
C ARG A 19 13.74 7.63 -11.23
N LEU A 20 14.62 6.75 -11.70
CA LEU A 20 15.41 5.87 -10.84
C LEU A 20 16.21 6.65 -9.77
N PRO A 21 16.89 7.78 -10.08
CA PRO A 21 17.56 8.59 -9.07
C PRO A 21 16.60 9.14 -7.99
N GLU A 22 15.39 9.55 -8.37
CA GLU A 22 14.37 10.06 -7.45
C GLU A 22 13.90 8.97 -6.48
N TRP A 23 13.69 7.75 -6.97
CA TRP A 23 13.29 6.61 -6.14
C TRP A 23 14.37 6.25 -5.13
N ARG A 24 15.63 6.21 -5.55
CA ARG A 24 16.77 6.02 -4.64
C ARG A 24 16.80 7.09 -3.56
N ARG A 25 16.64 8.36 -3.95
CA ARG A 25 16.58 9.48 -2.98
C ARG A 25 15.38 9.39 -2.05
N ALA A 26 14.22 8.90 -2.53
CA ALA A 26 13.05 8.70 -1.68
C ALA A 26 13.32 7.62 -0.62
N ALA A 27 13.87 6.48 -1.01
CA ALA A 27 14.26 5.42 -0.09
C ALA A 27 15.30 5.88 0.94
N GLN A 28 16.32 6.64 0.51
CA GLN A 28 17.33 7.24 1.41
C GLN A 28 16.73 8.19 2.44
N ARG A 29 15.61 8.86 2.12
CA ARG A 29 14.85 9.70 3.08
C ARG A 29 13.92 8.89 3.99
N GLY A 30 13.97 7.55 3.92
CA GLY A 30 13.20 6.65 4.77
C GLY A 30 11.76 6.42 4.29
N HIS A 31 11.44 6.72 3.03
CA HIS A 31 10.21 6.23 2.43
C HIS A 31 10.34 4.73 2.09
N GLU A 32 9.22 4.02 2.12
CA GLU A 32 9.18 2.64 1.64
C GLU A 32 8.89 2.61 0.13
N LEU A 33 9.62 1.77 -0.60
CA LEU A 33 9.25 1.33 -1.94
C LEU A 33 8.56 -0.03 -1.84
N GLY A 34 7.24 0.00 -1.78
CA GLY A 34 6.37 -1.19 -1.71
C GLY A 34 6.17 -1.83 -3.08
N ASN A 35 5.75 -3.09 -3.08
CA ASN A 35 5.54 -3.87 -4.31
C ASN A 35 4.09 -3.73 -4.81
N HIS A 36 3.91 -3.47 -6.11
CA HIS A 36 2.60 -3.44 -6.76
C HIS A 36 2.50 -4.36 -8.00
N ALA A 37 3.16 -5.51 -7.93
CA ALA A 37 3.39 -6.48 -8.99
C ALA A 37 4.16 -5.90 -10.19
N LEU A 38 4.57 -6.77 -11.13
CA LEU A 38 5.37 -6.35 -12.28
C LEU A 38 4.51 -5.59 -13.29
N PHE A 39 3.36 -6.15 -13.67
CA PHE A 39 2.49 -5.59 -14.71
C PHE A 39 1.15 -5.05 -14.21
N HIS A 40 0.96 -4.98 -12.88
CA HIS A 40 -0.32 -4.57 -12.27
C HIS A 40 -1.51 -5.36 -12.84
N PRO A 41 -1.49 -6.70 -12.79
CA PRO A 41 -2.59 -7.50 -13.32
C PRO A 41 -3.84 -7.32 -12.47
N CYS A 42 -4.99 -7.12 -13.10
CA CYS A 42 -6.29 -7.04 -12.44
C CYS A 42 -7.24 -8.06 -13.07
N ASP A 43 -8.21 -8.54 -12.30
CA ASP A 43 -9.22 -9.47 -12.82
C ASP A 43 -10.15 -8.71 -13.78
N GLY A 44 -9.95 -8.91 -15.08
CA GLY A 44 -10.70 -8.23 -16.14
C GLY A 44 -12.16 -8.68 -16.23
N SER A 45 -12.53 -9.78 -15.57
CA SER A 45 -13.90 -10.30 -15.58
C SER A 45 -14.84 -9.55 -14.65
N LEU A 46 -14.31 -8.73 -13.72
CA LEU A 46 -15.10 -7.99 -12.76
C LEU A 46 -15.67 -6.67 -13.35
N PRO A 47 -16.80 -6.15 -12.83
CA PRO A 47 -17.37 -4.89 -13.28
C PRO A 47 -16.39 -3.70 -13.18
N GLY A 48 -16.43 -2.79 -14.15
CA GLY A 48 -15.59 -1.58 -14.15
C GLY A 48 -14.12 -1.80 -14.55
N ARG A 49 -13.79 -2.99 -15.10
CA ARG A 49 -12.42 -3.39 -15.47
C ARG A 49 -12.12 -3.26 -16.97
N GLY A 50 -12.86 -2.41 -17.70
CA GLY A 50 -12.68 -2.22 -19.15
C GLY A 50 -11.30 -1.66 -19.57
N PHE A 51 -10.47 -1.25 -18.62
CA PHE A 51 -9.09 -0.82 -18.85
C PHE A 51 -8.08 -1.98 -18.86
N VAL A 52 -8.47 -3.18 -18.43
CA VAL A 52 -7.58 -4.35 -18.33
C VAL A 52 -7.34 -4.93 -19.72
N THR A 53 -6.08 -5.02 -20.11
CA THR A 53 -5.68 -5.65 -21.39
C THR A 53 -5.63 -7.18 -21.24
N PRO A 54 -5.77 -7.94 -22.34
CA PRO A 54 -5.67 -9.40 -22.29
C PRO A 54 -4.37 -9.91 -21.64
N ASP A 55 -3.24 -9.23 -21.89
CA ASP A 55 -1.93 -9.62 -21.35
C ASP A 55 -1.81 -9.45 -19.82
N ASN A 56 -2.61 -8.55 -19.25
CA ASN A 56 -2.62 -8.20 -17.83
C ASN A 56 -3.89 -8.70 -17.12
N ASP A 57 -4.74 -9.48 -17.79
CA ASP A 57 -5.95 -10.02 -17.18
C ASP A 57 -5.59 -11.13 -16.18
N LEU A 58 -5.68 -10.78 -14.90
CA LEU A 58 -5.40 -11.68 -13.78
C LEU A 58 -6.27 -12.94 -13.87
N SER A 59 -7.50 -12.87 -14.39
CA SER A 59 -8.38 -14.05 -14.52
C SER A 59 -7.80 -15.14 -15.44
N LYS A 60 -6.81 -14.79 -16.27
CA LYS A 60 -6.10 -15.68 -17.19
C LYS A 60 -4.72 -16.10 -16.68
N TYR A 61 -4.29 -15.59 -15.53
CA TYR A 61 -3.01 -15.93 -14.94
C TYR A 61 -3.06 -17.29 -14.25
N THR A 62 -1.92 -17.97 -14.22
CA THR A 62 -1.66 -19.00 -13.22
C THR A 62 -1.18 -18.37 -11.92
N VAL A 63 -1.42 -19.03 -10.78
CA VAL A 63 -0.88 -18.60 -9.48
C VAL A 63 0.64 -18.46 -9.54
N SER A 64 1.33 -19.40 -10.19
CA SER A 64 2.80 -19.38 -10.32
C SER A 64 3.30 -18.17 -11.11
N ARG A 65 2.61 -17.76 -12.18
CA ARG A 65 2.94 -16.54 -12.93
C ARG A 65 2.79 -15.30 -12.06
N ALA A 66 1.66 -15.14 -11.37
CA ALA A 66 1.42 -13.99 -10.49
C ALA A 66 2.50 -13.89 -9.39
N VAL A 67 2.81 -15.01 -8.73
CA VAL A 67 3.86 -15.09 -7.71
C VAL A 67 5.24 -14.74 -8.29
N ALA A 68 5.58 -15.24 -9.48
CA ALA A 68 6.85 -14.95 -10.14
C ALA A 68 6.99 -13.47 -10.49
N GLU A 69 5.94 -12.84 -11.03
CA GLU A 69 5.91 -11.40 -11.33
C GLU A 69 6.12 -10.57 -10.05
N ILE A 70 5.45 -10.94 -8.96
CA ILE A 70 5.58 -10.23 -7.68
C ILE A 70 7.01 -10.36 -7.13
N ARG A 71 7.62 -11.56 -7.18
CA ARG A 71 9.02 -11.77 -6.75
C ARG A 71 10.04 -11.07 -7.65
N ALA A 72 9.79 -10.98 -8.96
CA ALA A 72 10.62 -10.21 -9.88
C ALA A 72 10.61 -8.72 -9.50
N THR A 73 9.44 -8.17 -9.16
CA THR A 73 9.35 -6.79 -8.66
C THR A 73 10.10 -6.61 -7.33
N ASN A 74 10.09 -7.57 -6.40
CA ASN A 74 10.91 -7.50 -5.19
C ASN A 74 12.41 -7.45 -5.52
N THR A 75 12.86 -8.24 -6.49
CA THR A 75 14.25 -8.24 -6.95
C THR A 75 14.64 -6.87 -7.52
N LEU A 76 13.79 -6.32 -8.39
CA LEU A 76 13.98 -4.97 -8.95
C LEU A 76 14.07 -3.92 -7.84
N LEU A 77 13.11 -3.89 -6.92
CA LEU A 77 13.07 -2.88 -5.86
C LEU A 77 14.28 -3.01 -4.92
N THR A 78 14.71 -4.23 -4.60
CA THR A 78 15.94 -4.48 -3.80
C THR A 78 17.17 -3.91 -4.50
N ALA A 79 17.25 -3.98 -5.84
CA ALA A 79 18.33 -3.35 -6.60
C ALA A 79 18.26 -1.81 -6.62
N ILE A 80 17.11 -1.22 -6.30
CA ILE A 80 16.92 0.23 -6.19
C ILE A 80 17.33 0.72 -4.81
N ASP A 81 16.82 0.10 -3.74
CA ASP A 81 16.91 0.63 -2.37
C ASP A 81 17.75 -0.20 -1.39
N GLY A 82 18.17 -1.41 -1.78
CA GLY A 82 18.91 -2.34 -0.92
C GLY A 82 18.09 -2.94 0.23
N LYS A 83 16.76 -2.79 0.24
CA LYS A 83 15.87 -3.27 1.31
C LYS A 83 15.24 -4.61 0.94
N THR A 84 15.06 -5.47 1.93
CA THR A 84 14.42 -6.79 1.78
C THR A 84 13.07 -6.88 2.48
N ALA A 85 12.91 -6.20 3.61
CA ALA A 85 11.61 -6.02 4.28
C ALA A 85 10.77 -4.97 3.53
N ARG A 86 9.55 -5.34 3.15
CA ARG A 86 8.63 -4.53 2.35
C ARG A 86 7.20 -5.02 2.47
N THR A 87 6.26 -4.19 2.06
CA THR A 87 4.84 -4.53 1.95
C THR A 87 4.41 -4.66 0.50
N PHE A 88 3.34 -5.44 0.30
CA PHE A 88 2.68 -5.63 -0.98
C PHE A 88 1.36 -4.87 -1.04
N ALA A 89 0.98 -4.44 -2.22
CA ALA A 89 -0.34 -3.91 -2.50
C ALA A 89 -0.98 -4.73 -3.60
N TYR A 90 -2.14 -5.34 -3.32
CA TYR A 90 -2.91 -6.04 -4.34
C TYR A 90 -3.30 -5.03 -5.44
N PRO A 91 -2.87 -5.23 -6.69
CA PRO A 91 -3.43 -4.50 -7.82
C PRO A 91 -4.94 -4.64 -7.76
N CYS A 92 -5.65 -3.52 -7.88
CA CYS A 92 -7.10 -3.52 -7.98
C CYS A 92 -7.89 -4.13 -6.80
N GLY A 93 -7.21 -4.57 -5.72
CA GLY A 93 -7.80 -5.34 -4.61
C GLY A 93 -8.02 -6.83 -4.90
N ASP A 94 -7.59 -7.32 -6.06
CA ASP A 94 -7.86 -8.68 -6.49
C ASP A 94 -6.88 -9.65 -5.79
N ARG A 95 -7.45 -10.67 -5.14
CA ARG A 95 -6.74 -11.56 -4.21
C ARG A 95 -6.78 -13.04 -4.60
N GLN A 96 -7.65 -13.38 -5.54
CA GLN A 96 -7.99 -14.75 -5.89
C GLN A 96 -7.60 -15.05 -7.33
N LEU A 97 -7.13 -16.26 -7.57
CA LEU A 97 -6.81 -16.81 -8.89
C LEU A 97 -7.35 -18.24 -8.95
N GLY A 98 -8.42 -18.46 -9.73
CA GLY A 98 -9.05 -19.78 -9.82
C GLY A 98 -9.46 -20.35 -8.45
N GLY A 99 -9.95 -19.50 -7.54
CA GLY A 99 -10.31 -19.87 -6.16
C GLY A 99 -9.13 -20.03 -5.19
N THR A 100 -7.90 -19.77 -5.64
CA THR A 100 -6.71 -19.79 -4.78
C THR A 100 -6.36 -18.39 -4.31
N TYR A 101 -6.20 -18.22 -3.00
CA TYR A 101 -5.65 -17.00 -2.41
C TYR A 101 -4.14 -16.94 -2.64
N PHE A 102 -3.71 -16.24 -3.69
CA PHE A 102 -2.32 -16.33 -4.15
C PHE A 102 -1.28 -15.78 -3.16
N TYR A 103 -1.71 -14.93 -2.21
CA TYR A 103 -0.82 -14.40 -1.17
C TYR A 103 -0.30 -15.47 -0.21
N ASP A 104 -0.97 -16.63 -0.10
CA ASP A 104 -0.47 -17.73 0.72
C ASP A 104 0.94 -18.18 0.31
N GLN A 105 1.28 -18.11 -0.99
CA GLN A 105 2.62 -18.42 -1.49
C GLN A 105 3.64 -17.29 -1.27
N LEU A 106 3.18 -16.10 -0.86
CA LEU A 106 3.97 -14.87 -0.70
C LEU A 106 4.12 -14.44 0.77
N LYS A 107 3.52 -15.17 1.72
CA LYS A 107 3.56 -14.83 3.16
C LYS A 107 4.98 -14.66 3.71
N GLY A 108 5.96 -15.39 3.17
CA GLY A 108 7.37 -15.26 3.54
C GLY A 108 8.13 -14.13 2.82
N ASP A 109 7.55 -13.59 1.75
CA ASP A 109 8.19 -12.57 0.89
C ASP A 109 7.89 -11.12 1.36
N PHE A 110 6.92 -10.94 2.25
CA PHE A 110 6.42 -9.63 2.67
C PHE A 110 6.17 -9.55 4.18
N VAL A 111 6.34 -8.35 4.72
CA VAL A 111 5.93 -8.04 6.10
C VAL A 111 4.40 -8.03 6.22
N ALA A 112 3.73 -7.46 5.22
CA ALA A 112 2.29 -7.33 5.14
C ALA A 112 1.82 -7.03 3.71
N ALA A 113 0.51 -7.14 3.48
CA ALA A 113 -0.15 -6.70 2.27
C ALA A 113 -1.36 -5.80 2.54
N ARG A 114 -1.53 -4.79 1.69
CA ARG A 114 -2.56 -3.75 1.77
C ARG A 114 -3.67 -4.03 0.74
N GLY A 115 -4.90 -4.13 1.21
CA GLY A 115 -6.12 -4.36 0.43
C GLY A 115 -6.70 -3.10 -0.22
N VAL A 116 -8.01 -3.04 -0.41
CA VAL A 116 -8.70 -1.81 -0.89
C VAL A 116 -9.99 -1.53 -0.11
N THR A 117 -10.24 -2.29 0.96
CA THR A 117 -11.43 -2.14 1.80
C THR A 117 -11.19 -1.06 2.83
N GLY A 118 -12.15 -0.13 2.99
CA GLY A 118 -12.10 0.90 4.02
C GLY A 118 -12.38 0.34 5.41
N GLY A 119 -11.61 0.77 6.39
CA GLY A 119 -11.78 0.34 7.78
C GLY A 119 -10.78 0.99 8.73
N LEU A 120 -11.20 1.09 9.99
CA LEU A 120 -10.39 1.50 11.12
C LEU A 120 -10.28 0.31 12.06
N GLN A 121 -9.07 -0.24 12.20
CA GLN A 121 -8.83 -1.47 12.94
C GLN A 121 -7.83 -1.22 14.07
N THR A 122 -8.12 -1.72 15.27
CA THR A 122 -7.11 -1.74 16.34
C THR A 122 -5.96 -2.68 15.94
N PRO A 123 -4.75 -2.52 16.51
CA PRO A 123 -3.61 -3.38 16.16
C PRO A 123 -3.89 -4.88 16.25
N THR A 124 -4.75 -5.34 17.16
CA THR A 124 -5.12 -6.76 17.30
C THR A 124 -6.13 -7.24 16.26
N GLN A 125 -6.88 -6.33 15.63
CA GLN A 125 -7.85 -6.65 14.58
C GLN A 125 -7.25 -6.61 13.19
N VAL A 126 -6.12 -5.92 13.01
CA VAL A 126 -5.46 -5.79 11.70
C VAL A 126 -5.06 -7.15 11.14
N LYS A 127 -5.55 -7.45 9.93
CA LYS A 127 -5.12 -8.61 9.15
C LYS A 127 -3.92 -8.21 8.30
N LEU A 128 -2.73 -8.63 8.70
CA LEU A 128 -1.48 -8.24 8.03
C LEU A 128 -1.39 -8.72 6.57
N ASP A 129 -2.18 -9.70 6.15
CA ASP A 129 -2.26 -10.14 4.75
C ASP A 129 -3.31 -9.38 3.92
N ASN A 130 -4.11 -8.50 4.55
CA ASN A 130 -5.10 -7.66 3.88
C ASN A 130 -5.46 -6.45 4.76
N ILE A 131 -4.52 -5.52 4.89
CA ILE A 131 -4.68 -4.29 5.67
C ILE A 131 -5.70 -3.37 5.00
N ASP A 132 -6.67 -2.88 5.76
CA ASP A 132 -7.70 -1.95 5.31
C ASP A 132 -7.10 -0.57 4.99
N CYS A 133 -7.70 0.13 4.02
CA CYS A 133 -7.33 1.49 3.66
C CYS A 133 -8.50 2.29 3.08
N TYR A 134 -8.45 3.60 3.24
CA TYR A 134 -9.38 4.52 2.59
C TYR A 134 -8.78 4.99 1.27
N MET A 135 -9.38 4.56 0.15
CA MET A 135 -9.08 5.12 -1.16
C MET A 135 -9.61 6.55 -1.23
N ILE A 136 -8.72 7.49 -1.51
CA ILE A 136 -9.08 8.90 -1.70
C ILE A 136 -9.18 9.19 -3.19
N ASN A 137 -10.34 9.69 -3.58
CA ASN A 137 -10.69 10.11 -4.93
C ASN A 137 -11.65 11.30 -4.86
N GLY A 138 -11.09 12.51 -4.85
CA GLY A 138 -11.82 13.77 -4.84
C GLY A 138 -12.26 14.29 -3.48
N GLN A 139 -12.08 13.54 -2.38
CA GLN A 139 -12.42 14.04 -1.04
C GLN A 139 -11.52 15.22 -0.65
N ASN A 140 -12.10 16.20 0.06
CA ASN A 140 -11.42 17.43 0.48
C ASN A 140 -10.58 17.23 1.76
N GLY A 141 -9.80 18.25 2.14
CA GLY A 141 -8.92 18.17 3.31
C GLY A 141 -9.66 17.97 4.64
N ASN A 142 -10.87 18.52 4.79
CA ASN A 142 -11.67 18.33 6.01
C ASN A 142 -12.05 16.85 6.19
N TYR A 143 -12.51 16.19 5.13
CA TYR A 143 -12.81 14.75 5.16
C TYR A 143 -11.57 13.93 5.57
N LEU A 144 -10.40 14.25 5.00
CA LEU A 144 -9.16 13.56 5.34
C LEU A 144 -8.78 13.75 6.81
N ILE A 145 -8.88 14.98 7.31
CA ILE A 145 -8.59 15.31 8.71
C ILE A 145 -9.59 14.63 9.65
N ASP A 146 -10.86 14.55 9.28
CA ASP A 146 -11.87 13.91 10.10
C ASP A 146 -11.66 12.39 10.21
N LEU A 147 -11.15 11.73 9.16
CA LEU A 147 -10.67 10.34 9.27
C LEU A 147 -9.52 10.21 10.27
N VAL A 148 -8.57 11.15 10.28
CA VAL A 148 -7.47 11.15 11.27
C VAL A 148 -8.03 11.27 12.69
N LYS A 149 -8.95 12.20 12.92
CA LYS A 149 -9.60 12.38 14.24
C LYS A 149 -10.35 11.13 14.69
N GLN A 150 -11.09 10.48 13.79
CA GLN A 150 -11.79 9.23 14.08
C GLN A 150 -10.80 8.12 14.47
N ALA A 151 -9.67 8.01 13.77
CA ALA A 151 -8.64 7.03 14.10
C ALA A 151 -7.99 7.32 15.45
N GLN A 152 -7.75 8.59 15.79
CA GLN A 152 -7.26 9.01 17.12
C GLN A 152 -8.23 8.63 18.23
N GLN A 153 -9.51 8.95 18.06
CA GLN A 153 -10.56 8.67 19.05
C GLN A 153 -10.76 7.17 19.28
N SER A 154 -10.59 6.36 18.23
CA SER A 154 -10.77 4.90 18.28
C SER A 154 -9.48 4.11 18.52
N HIS A 155 -8.32 4.78 18.62
CA HIS A 155 -7.00 4.16 18.75
C HIS A 155 -6.71 3.09 17.68
N THR A 156 -7.03 3.40 16.43
CA THR A 156 -6.95 2.47 15.30
C THR A 156 -5.88 2.86 14.29
N LEU A 157 -5.49 1.89 13.47
CA LEU A 157 -4.71 2.12 12.26
C LEU A 157 -5.58 2.82 11.20
N LEU A 158 -5.06 3.91 10.65
CA LEU A 158 -5.59 4.57 9.46
C LEU A 158 -4.57 4.52 8.33
N VAL A 159 -5.01 4.03 7.17
CA VAL A 159 -4.22 4.01 5.94
C VAL A 159 -4.95 4.82 4.88
N PHE A 160 -4.27 5.81 4.31
CA PHE A 160 -4.73 6.50 3.11
C PHE A 160 -4.12 5.86 1.86
N LEU A 161 -4.96 5.61 0.87
CA LEU A 161 -4.54 5.16 -0.46
C LEU A 161 -4.78 6.30 -1.45
N PHE A 162 -3.68 6.82 -2.02
CA PHE A 162 -3.69 7.82 -3.09
C PHE A 162 -3.15 7.20 -4.38
N HIS A 163 -3.81 7.49 -5.51
CA HIS A 163 -3.26 7.18 -6.84
C HIS A 163 -2.58 8.43 -7.40
N GLY A 164 -3.35 9.49 -7.66
CA GLY A 164 -2.86 10.83 -8.00
C GLY A 164 -2.96 11.81 -6.82
N VAL A 165 -2.04 12.77 -6.78
CA VAL A 165 -2.09 13.94 -5.89
C VAL A 165 -1.81 15.18 -6.73
N GLY A 166 -2.82 16.04 -6.90
CA GLY A 166 -2.73 17.21 -7.77
C GLY A 166 -2.70 16.89 -9.27
N GLY A 167 -3.02 15.65 -9.67
CA GLY A 167 -3.08 15.21 -11.05
C GLY A 167 -2.34 13.88 -11.31
N GLY A 168 -2.13 13.57 -12.58
CA GLY A 168 -1.37 12.39 -13.05
C GLY A 168 -2.13 11.08 -13.05
N HIS A 169 -3.36 11.05 -12.52
CA HIS A 169 -4.25 9.89 -12.54
C HIS A 169 -5.72 10.33 -12.48
N SER A 170 -6.66 9.52 -12.97
CA SER A 170 -8.10 9.82 -12.94
C SER A 170 -8.67 9.71 -11.52
N LEU A 171 -8.21 8.73 -10.75
CA LEU A 171 -8.41 8.66 -9.30
C LEU A 171 -7.43 9.61 -8.62
N ASN A 172 -7.89 10.75 -8.10
CA ASN A 172 -7.00 11.82 -7.68
C ASN A 172 -7.57 12.65 -6.52
N VAL A 173 -6.66 13.17 -5.67
CA VAL A 173 -6.99 14.18 -4.67
C VAL A 173 -6.37 15.53 -5.06
N ASP A 174 -7.03 16.63 -4.70
CA ASP A 174 -6.47 17.96 -4.88
C ASP A 174 -5.17 18.16 -4.07
N LEU A 175 -4.22 18.93 -4.63
CA LEU A 175 -2.93 19.20 -3.98
C LEU A 175 -3.10 20.00 -2.68
N GLY A 176 -4.05 20.93 -2.63
CA GLY A 176 -4.40 21.70 -1.44
C GLY A 176 -4.98 20.81 -0.34
N ALA A 177 -5.93 19.94 -0.68
CA ALA A 177 -6.49 18.95 0.26
C ALA A 177 -5.43 18.02 0.84
N HIS A 178 -4.55 17.47 0.01
CA HIS A 178 -3.44 16.64 0.48
C HIS A 178 -2.46 17.43 1.37
N ARG A 179 -2.14 18.67 1.00
CA ARG A 179 -1.28 19.54 1.80
C ARG A 179 -1.90 19.83 3.18
N GLN A 180 -3.19 20.12 3.25
CA GLN A 180 -3.91 20.32 4.52
C GLN A 180 -3.76 19.10 5.44
N LEU A 181 -3.98 17.89 4.90
CA LEU A 181 -3.76 16.65 5.64
C LEU A 181 -2.33 16.55 6.19
N LEU A 182 -1.31 16.75 5.34
CA LEU A 182 0.08 16.61 5.78
C LEU A 182 0.46 17.62 6.87
N HIS A 183 -0.02 18.86 6.80
CA HIS A 183 0.23 19.86 7.84
C HIS A 183 -0.48 19.48 9.15
N TYR A 184 -1.70 18.95 9.08
CA TYR A 184 -2.40 18.43 10.26
C TYR A 184 -1.62 17.28 10.90
N LEU A 185 -1.24 16.27 10.12
CA LEU A 185 -0.44 15.13 10.61
C LEU A 185 0.86 15.59 11.28
N LYS A 186 1.58 16.56 10.67
CA LYS A 186 2.80 17.10 11.26
C LYS A 186 2.56 17.85 12.58
N ALA A 187 1.47 18.61 12.69
CA ALA A 187 1.13 19.33 13.91
C ALA A 187 0.78 18.39 15.08
N HIS A 188 0.30 17.18 14.77
CA HIS A 188 -0.16 16.18 15.74
C HIS A 188 0.80 14.99 15.90
N GLU A 189 2.05 15.10 15.46
CA GLU A 189 3.03 13.99 15.48
C GLU A 189 3.42 13.49 16.89
N LYS A 190 3.08 14.26 17.94
CA LYS A 190 3.24 13.81 19.34
C LYS A 190 2.22 12.74 19.73
N ASP A 191 1.04 12.79 19.13
CA ASP A 191 -0.09 11.90 19.43
C ASP A 191 -0.28 10.83 18.35
N LEU A 192 0.35 11.03 17.17
CA LEU A 192 0.23 10.17 16.00
C LEU A 192 1.56 9.52 15.67
N TYR A 193 1.58 8.19 15.61
CA TYR A 193 2.69 7.46 15.01
C TYR A 193 2.51 7.39 13.49
N ILE A 194 3.27 8.22 12.75
CA ILE A 194 3.20 8.34 11.30
C ILE A 194 4.47 7.73 10.69
N ALA A 195 4.32 6.64 9.94
CA ALA A 195 5.44 5.90 9.38
C ALA A 195 5.05 5.19 8.07
N PRO A 196 6.03 4.73 7.27
CA PRO A 196 5.78 3.82 6.16
C PRO A 196 5.08 2.53 6.62
N MET A 197 4.33 1.90 5.72
CA MET A 197 3.54 0.70 5.99
C MET A 197 4.38 -0.44 6.54
N VAL A 198 5.59 -0.67 6.02
CA VAL A 198 6.49 -1.72 6.54
C VAL A 198 6.75 -1.57 8.04
N GLU A 199 7.06 -0.37 8.53
CA GLU A 199 7.32 -0.12 9.95
C GLU A 199 6.07 -0.29 10.81
N VAL A 200 4.93 0.22 10.33
CA VAL A 200 3.64 0.08 11.01
C VAL A 200 3.24 -1.39 11.12
N ALA A 201 3.38 -2.15 10.04
CA ALA A 201 3.07 -3.57 9.99
C ALA A 201 3.99 -4.39 10.91
N GLU A 202 5.28 -4.09 10.96
CA GLU A 202 6.21 -4.73 11.90
C GLU A 202 5.80 -4.47 13.36
N LYS A 203 5.47 -3.22 13.68
CA LYS A 203 5.00 -2.84 15.03
C LYS A 203 3.72 -3.58 15.42
N ILE A 204 2.77 -3.71 14.48
CA ILE A 204 1.53 -4.46 14.68
C ILE A 204 1.82 -5.95 14.91
N ARG A 205 2.68 -6.56 14.08
CA ARG A 205 3.08 -7.97 14.22
C ARG A 205 3.63 -8.27 15.62
N VAL A 206 4.51 -7.41 16.13
CA VAL A 206 5.06 -7.54 17.50
C VAL A 206 3.97 -7.42 18.56
N ALA A 207 3.05 -6.45 18.42
CA ALA A 207 1.93 -6.28 19.36
C ALA A 207 0.98 -7.49 19.37
N GLN A 208 0.72 -8.09 18.21
CA GLN A 208 -0.12 -9.28 18.07
C GLN A 208 0.53 -10.52 18.71
N GLN A 209 1.82 -10.74 18.48
CA GLN A 209 2.58 -11.84 19.09
C GLN A 209 2.68 -11.70 20.62
N GLY A 210 2.93 -10.49 21.12
CA GLY A 210 2.97 -10.23 22.56
C GLY A 210 1.60 -10.43 23.25
N THR A 211 0.50 -10.23 22.52
CA THR A 211 -0.85 -10.52 23.03
C THR A 211 -1.11 -12.04 23.07
N ALA A 212 -0.69 -12.77 22.04
CA ALA A 212 -0.84 -14.22 21.98
C ALA A 212 -0.04 -14.94 23.09
N ALA A 213 1.14 -14.44 23.44
CA ALA A 213 1.97 -15.00 24.52
C ALA A 213 1.46 -14.70 25.95
N ARG A 214 0.49 -13.79 26.10
CA ARG A 214 -0.12 -13.43 27.39
C ARG A 214 -1.48 -14.10 27.62
N LYS A 215 -2.02 -14.79 26.62
CA LYS A 215 -3.23 -15.61 26.71
C LYS A 215 -2.85 -17.06 26.94
#